data_AF-A0A1M3PRX8-F1
#
_entry.id   AF-A0A1M3PRX8-F1
#
_cell.length_a   1.000
_cell.length_b   1.000
_cell.length_c   1.000
_cell.angle_alpha   90.00
_cell.angle_beta   90.00
_cell.angle_gamma   90.00
#
_symmetry.space_group_name_H-M   'P 1'
#
loop_
_entity.id
_entity.type
_entity.pdbx_description
1 polymer ?
#
loop_
_entity_poly.entity_id
_entity_poly.type
_entity_poly.pdbx_seq_one_letter_code
_entity_poly.pdbx_strand_id
1 'polypeptide(L)'
;MIIDFNSRDREDRFPETLRPRTAGDAFIALFCLWWALLGLFSTFPQIDLVVANLFFQQRDCLASARPDQICGFFPYSSDTHMQMLREIFFQLPYIIAAILVWMLLQCWQHHGATFNRLRARNLKIALGSLLLGPVLVVNLWLKAFSGRPRPRQTDLFGGTLDFVHAGSFAGKCVSNCSFISGEAAAAGWLFCLIFLIPQPLRSAAALPIAAVSLLIPALRVAFGRHYLSDAVLGWLSSLVIFAALLALSQTTHGRRISEN
;
A
#
# COMPACT_ATOMS: atom_id res chain seq x y z
N MET A 1 -7.24 -18.51 -13.24
CA MET A 1 -7.86 -19.16 -12.08
C MET A 1 -8.39 -18.06 -11.17
N ILE A 2 -9.71 -17.96 -11.06
CA ILE A 2 -10.38 -17.05 -10.12
C ILE A 2 -10.09 -17.57 -8.70
N ILE A 3 -10.10 -16.70 -7.69
CA ILE A 3 -10.27 -17.16 -6.31
C ILE A 3 -11.63 -17.87 -6.28
N ASP A 4 -11.61 -19.18 -6.43
CA ASP A 4 -12.80 -19.99 -6.31
C ASP A 4 -13.15 -20.06 -4.82
N PHE A 5 -14.07 -19.19 -4.40
CA PHE A 5 -14.62 -19.25 -3.04
C PHE A 5 -15.39 -20.55 -2.78
N ASN A 6 -15.60 -21.38 -3.81
CA ASN A 6 -16.35 -22.62 -3.76
C ASN A 6 -15.47 -23.88 -3.64
N SER A 7 -14.13 -23.77 -3.62
CA SER A 7 -13.27 -24.93 -3.38
C SER A 7 -13.27 -25.29 -1.88
N ARG A 8 -14.34 -25.96 -1.46
CA ARG A 8 -14.34 -26.87 -0.31
C ARG A 8 -13.26 -27.92 -0.57
N ASP A 9 -12.09 -27.75 0.01
CA ASP A 9 -11.18 -28.85 0.39
C ASP A 9 -9.89 -28.26 0.98
N ARG A 10 -10.00 -27.74 2.20
CA ARG A 10 -8.91 -27.77 3.18
C ARG A 10 -9.48 -27.48 4.56
N GLU A 11 -9.23 -28.37 5.51
CA GLU A 11 -9.52 -28.19 6.94
C GLU A 11 -8.80 -26.94 7.47
N ASP A 12 -9.44 -25.78 7.39
CA ASP A 12 -8.95 -24.55 7.99
C ASP A 12 -9.78 -24.18 9.23
N ARG A 13 -9.10 -24.07 10.36
CA ARG A 13 -9.58 -23.90 11.74
C ARG A 13 -10.10 -22.47 12.03
N PHE A 14 -10.74 -21.80 11.08
CA PHE A 14 -11.28 -20.45 11.25
C PHE A 14 -12.82 -20.46 11.26
N PRO A 15 -13.49 -19.71 12.16
CA PRO A 15 -14.95 -19.65 12.20
C PRO A 15 -15.53 -19.13 10.88
N GLU A 16 -16.48 -19.89 10.29
CA GLU A 16 -17.09 -19.62 8.98
C GLU A 16 -17.75 -18.23 8.85
N THR A 17 -18.09 -17.59 9.98
CA THR A 17 -18.85 -16.35 10.04
C THR A 17 -18.07 -15.10 9.62
N LEU A 18 -16.73 -15.14 9.62
CA LEU A 18 -15.87 -14.01 9.27
C LEU A 18 -15.22 -14.13 7.88
N ARG A 19 -15.52 -15.20 7.12
CA ARG A 19 -14.90 -15.43 5.81
C ARG A 19 -15.66 -14.65 4.72
N PRO A 20 -15.01 -13.75 3.97
CA PRO A 20 -15.67 -13.10 2.84
C PRO A 20 -16.07 -14.18 1.82
N ARG A 21 -17.37 -14.21 1.45
CA ARG A 21 -17.93 -15.22 0.53
C ARG A 21 -17.84 -14.75 -0.92
N THR A 22 -17.74 -13.44 -1.14
CA THR A 22 -17.61 -12.80 -2.45
C THR A 22 -16.50 -11.74 -2.45
N ALA A 23 -16.07 -11.28 -3.64
CA ALA A 23 -15.15 -10.14 -3.73
C ALA A 23 -15.77 -8.84 -3.19
N GLY A 24 -17.09 -8.73 -3.21
CA GLY A 24 -17.83 -7.60 -2.61
C GLY A 24 -17.68 -7.57 -1.09
N ASP A 25 -17.83 -8.73 -0.43
CA ASP A 25 -17.64 -8.83 1.03
C ASP A 25 -16.20 -8.48 1.43
N ALA A 26 -15.23 -8.95 0.65
CA ALA A 26 -13.82 -8.61 0.87
C ALA A 26 -13.58 -7.09 0.72
N PHE A 27 -14.17 -6.45 -0.30
CA PHE A 27 -14.10 -5.01 -0.46
C PHE A 27 -14.69 -4.26 0.75
N ILE A 28 -15.91 -4.64 1.18
CA ILE A 28 -16.58 -4.01 2.32
C ILE A 28 -15.75 -4.18 3.59
N ALA A 29 -15.28 -5.39 3.88
CA ALA A 29 -14.45 -5.67 5.06
C ALA A 29 -13.15 -4.86 5.05
N LEU A 30 -12.44 -4.81 3.91
CA LEU A 30 -11.21 -4.03 3.78
C LEU A 30 -11.47 -2.52 3.91
N PHE A 31 -12.58 -2.03 3.34
CA PHE A 31 -12.97 -0.63 3.42
C PHE A 31 -13.33 -0.22 4.86
N CYS A 32 -14.13 -1.04 5.55
CA CYS A 32 -14.44 -0.84 6.97
C CYS A 32 -13.18 -0.88 7.83
N LEU A 33 -12.29 -1.85 7.58
CA LEU A 33 -10.99 -1.95 8.27
C LEU A 33 -10.14 -0.70 8.04
N TRP A 34 -10.12 -0.18 6.81
CA TRP A 34 -9.37 1.02 6.47
C TRP A 34 -9.86 2.23 7.27
N TRP A 35 -11.17 2.46 7.33
CA TRP A 35 -11.75 3.55 8.11
C TRP A 35 -11.60 3.36 9.62
N ALA A 36 -11.73 2.13 10.11
CA ALA A 36 -11.51 1.80 11.51
C ALA A 36 -10.06 2.08 11.93
N LEU A 37 -9.08 1.71 11.09
CA LEU A 37 -7.67 2.00 11.33
C LEU A 37 -7.38 3.50 11.25
N LEU A 38 -7.99 4.21 10.29
CA LEU A 38 -7.86 5.67 10.23
C LEU A 38 -8.39 6.31 11.51
N GLY A 39 -9.57 5.91 11.98
CA GLY A 39 -10.14 6.35 13.25
C GLY A 39 -9.20 6.07 14.42
N LEU A 40 -8.70 4.84 14.53
CA LEU A 40 -7.76 4.41 15.57
C LEU A 40 -6.49 5.29 15.59
N PHE A 41 -5.85 5.49 14.45
CA PHE A 41 -4.63 6.30 14.37
C PHE A 41 -4.89 7.80 14.60
N SER A 42 -6.09 8.27 14.26
CA SER A 42 -6.49 9.66 14.51
C SER A 42 -6.75 9.90 16.00
N THR A 43 -7.42 8.96 16.69
CA THR A 43 -7.71 9.07 18.13
C THR A 43 -6.53 8.73 19.03
N PHE A 44 -5.65 7.82 18.58
CA PHE A 44 -4.45 7.39 19.31
C PHE A 44 -3.16 7.71 18.53
N PRO A 45 -2.83 9.00 18.34
CA PRO A 45 -1.65 9.43 17.61
C PRO A 45 -0.33 9.03 18.27
N GLN A 46 -0.37 8.64 19.54
CA GLN A 46 0.78 8.14 20.29
C GLN A 46 1.40 6.91 19.61
N ILE A 47 0.60 6.10 18.89
CA ILE A 47 1.11 4.94 18.16
C ILE A 47 2.14 5.39 17.11
N ASP A 48 1.82 6.43 16.35
CA ASP A 48 2.70 6.99 15.33
C ASP A 48 3.99 7.57 15.94
N LEU A 49 3.85 8.26 17.08
CA LEU A 49 4.98 8.88 17.77
C LEU A 49 5.90 7.83 18.41
N VAL A 50 5.34 6.84 19.11
CA VAL A 50 6.12 5.75 19.73
C VAL A 50 6.89 4.99 18.66
N VAL A 51 6.23 4.62 17.57
CA VAL A 51 6.88 3.85 16.50
C VAL A 51 7.94 4.68 15.79
N ALA A 52 7.69 5.97 15.52
CA ALA A 52 8.71 6.84 14.95
C ALA A 52 9.92 7.00 15.91
N ASN A 53 9.67 7.10 17.22
CA ASN A 53 10.72 7.21 18.23
C ASN A 53 11.62 5.98 18.31
N LEU A 54 11.11 4.77 18.03
CA LEU A 54 11.95 3.55 17.99
C LEU A 54 13.07 3.62 16.95
N PHE A 55 12.89 4.42 15.89
CA PHE A 55 13.87 4.59 14.81
C PHE A 55 14.62 5.92 14.89
N PHE A 56 14.26 6.79 15.82
CA PHE A 56 14.91 8.09 15.99
C PHE A 56 16.10 7.96 16.94
N GLN A 57 17.23 8.53 16.54
CA GLN A 57 18.41 8.60 17.38
C GLN A 57 18.69 10.06 17.76
N GLN A 58 18.52 10.35 19.05
CA GLN A 58 18.85 11.65 19.62
C GLN A 58 20.38 11.87 19.60
N ARG A 59 20.78 13.11 19.35
CA ARG A 59 22.18 13.56 19.39
C ARG A 59 22.26 14.90 20.10
N ASP A 60 23.45 15.22 20.59
CA ASP A 60 23.71 16.53 21.19
C ASP A 60 23.50 17.62 20.13
N CYS A 61 22.74 18.64 20.52
CA CYS A 61 22.59 19.83 19.70
C CYS A 61 23.90 20.62 19.66
N LEU A 62 24.13 21.30 18.54
CA LEU A 62 25.20 22.30 18.46
C LEU A 62 24.92 23.43 19.48
N ALA A 63 25.98 24.05 19.99
CA ALA A 63 25.88 25.14 20.98
C ALA A 63 25.06 26.35 20.51
N SER A 64 24.80 26.46 19.19
CA SER A 64 23.96 27.49 18.57
C SER A 64 22.48 27.11 18.43
N ALA A 65 22.07 25.91 18.85
CA ALA A 65 20.67 25.47 18.80
C ALA A 65 19.82 26.16 19.88
N ARG A 66 18.50 26.20 19.66
CA ARG A 66 17.58 26.75 20.68
C ARG A 66 17.57 25.85 21.92
N PRO A 67 17.39 26.40 23.14
CA PRO A 67 17.46 25.64 24.38
C PRO A 67 16.45 24.47 24.48
N ASP A 68 15.35 24.56 23.75
CA ASP A 68 14.23 23.60 23.69
C ASP A 68 14.24 22.73 22.43
N GLN A 69 15.24 22.87 21.56
CA GLN A 69 15.32 22.13 20.32
C GLN A 69 15.76 20.69 20.54
N ILE A 70 14.99 19.73 20.04
CA ILE A 70 15.40 18.34 19.97
C ILE A 70 16.33 18.18 18.76
N CYS A 71 17.51 17.60 18.95
CA CYS A 71 18.41 17.25 17.84
C CYS A 71 18.55 15.74 17.71
N GLY A 72 18.53 15.27 16.47
CA GLY A 72 18.68 13.87 16.16
C GLY A 72 18.34 13.61 14.70
N PHE A 73 18.36 12.34 14.34
CA PHE A 73 18.20 11.90 12.96
C PHE A 73 17.74 10.45 12.92
N PHE A 74 17.29 10.01 11.75
CA PHE A 74 16.92 8.62 11.50
C PHE A 74 18.13 7.91 10.86
N PRO A 75 18.89 7.08 11.59
CA PRO A 75 20.16 6.53 11.12
C PRO A 75 20.01 5.69 9.85
N TYR A 76 18.93 4.91 9.75
CA TYR A 76 18.62 4.11 8.56
C TYR A 76 18.41 4.96 7.29
N SER A 77 18.05 6.24 7.43
CA SER A 77 17.92 7.13 6.28
C SER A 77 19.28 7.60 5.72
N SER A 78 20.35 7.47 6.51
CA SER A 78 21.72 7.86 6.15
C SER A 78 22.60 6.66 5.77
N ASP A 79 22.17 5.44 6.09
CA ASP A 79 22.88 4.21 5.73
C ASP A 79 22.80 3.93 4.21
N THR A 80 23.95 3.75 3.57
CA THR A 80 24.05 3.55 2.12
C THR A 80 23.41 2.23 1.66
N HIS A 81 23.57 1.14 2.43
CA HIS A 81 23.00 -0.16 2.06
C HIS A 81 21.48 -0.13 2.14
N MET A 82 20.93 0.52 3.15
CA MET A 82 19.48 0.70 3.31
C MET A 82 18.89 1.59 2.22
N GLN A 83 19.60 2.66 1.83
CA GLN A 83 19.19 3.50 0.71
C GLN A 83 19.19 2.74 -0.61
N MET A 84 20.24 1.97 -0.92
CA MET A 84 20.29 1.12 -2.12
C MET A 84 19.15 0.09 -2.13
N LEU A 85 18.91 -0.57 -1.00
CA LEU A 85 17.81 -1.54 -0.87
C LEU A 85 16.45 -0.88 -1.18
N ARG A 86 16.23 0.33 -0.64
CA ARG A 86 15.01 1.10 -0.91
C ARG A 86 14.91 1.48 -2.38
N GLU A 87 15.99 1.84 -3.05
CA GLU A 87 15.97 2.19 -4.49
C GLU A 87 15.60 0.99 -5.36
N ILE A 88 16.15 -0.19 -5.07
CA ILE A 88 15.80 -1.44 -5.75
C ILE A 88 14.30 -1.72 -5.59
N PHE A 89 13.80 -1.65 -4.35
CA PHE A 89 12.38 -1.90 -4.11
C PHE A 89 11.46 -0.81 -4.68
N PHE A 90 11.93 0.44 -4.76
CA PHE A 90 11.18 1.52 -5.39
C PHE A 90 10.97 1.27 -6.89
N GLN A 91 11.95 0.68 -7.58
CA GLN A 91 11.85 0.35 -9.00
C GLN A 91 10.95 -0.87 -9.28
N LEU A 92 10.84 -1.79 -8.33
CA LEU A 92 10.17 -3.08 -8.51
C LEU A 92 8.70 -2.96 -9.00
N PRO A 93 7.82 -2.10 -8.42
CA PRO A 93 6.47 -1.90 -8.94
C PRO A 93 6.43 -1.45 -10.40
N TYR A 94 7.35 -0.57 -10.83
CA TYR A 94 7.39 -0.05 -12.20
C TYR A 94 7.82 -1.12 -13.20
N ILE A 95 8.83 -1.92 -12.86
CA ILE A 95 9.29 -3.04 -13.69
C ILE A 95 8.15 -4.05 -13.87
N ILE A 96 7.47 -4.41 -12.78
CA ILE A 96 6.35 -5.35 -12.84
C ILE A 96 5.19 -4.76 -13.64
N ALA A 97 4.89 -3.47 -13.48
CA ALA A 97 3.86 -2.79 -14.28
C ALA A 97 4.18 -2.86 -15.78
N ALA A 98 5.44 -2.60 -16.18
CA ALA A 98 5.87 -2.69 -17.57
C ALA A 98 5.73 -4.12 -18.12
N ILE A 99 6.09 -5.14 -17.33
CA ILE A 99 5.89 -6.55 -17.69
C ILE A 99 4.39 -6.85 -17.88
N LEU A 100 3.52 -6.39 -16.98
CA LEU A 100 2.08 -6.62 -17.07
C LEU A 100 1.44 -5.92 -18.28
N VAL A 101 1.91 -4.70 -18.63
CA VAL A 101 1.51 -4.00 -19.85
C VAL A 101 1.93 -4.80 -21.07
N TRP A 102 3.19 -5.24 -21.14
CA TRP A 102 3.67 -6.08 -22.23
C TRP A 102 2.86 -7.38 -22.37
N MET A 103 2.58 -8.07 -21.26
CA MET A 103 1.73 -9.26 -21.25
C MET A 103 0.30 -8.98 -21.75
N LEU A 104 -0.25 -7.79 -21.47
CA LEU A 104 -1.57 -7.38 -21.96
C LEU A 104 -1.55 -7.13 -23.46
N LEU A 105 -0.53 -6.44 -23.96
CA LEU A 105 -0.32 -6.21 -25.40
C LEU A 105 -0.18 -7.53 -26.17
N GLN A 106 0.58 -8.49 -25.64
CA GLN A 106 0.69 -9.84 -26.19
C GLN A 106 -0.66 -10.56 -26.26
N CYS A 107 -1.52 -10.41 -25.23
CA CYS A 107 -2.87 -10.97 -25.28
C CYS A 107 -3.71 -10.35 -26.40
N TRP A 108 -3.53 -9.07 -26.73
CA TRP A 108 -4.27 -8.42 -27.82
C TRP A 108 -3.75 -8.77 -29.21
N GLN A 109 -2.51 -9.25 -29.33
CA GLN A 109 -1.97 -9.71 -30.62
C GLN A 109 -2.60 -11.04 -31.05
N HIS A 110 -2.95 -11.91 -30.10
CA HIS A 110 -3.67 -13.16 -30.36
C HIS A 110 -5.18 -12.90 -30.59
N HIS A 111 -5.59 -12.81 -31.86
CA HIS A 111 -6.99 -12.71 -32.26
C HIS A 111 -7.63 -14.11 -32.42
N GLY A 112 -8.90 -14.27 -32.06
CA GLY A 112 -9.68 -15.51 -32.28
C GLY A 112 -9.66 -16.51 -31.11
N ALA A 113 -9.62 -17.81 -31.43
CA ALA A 113 -9.81 -18.93 -30.48
C ALA A 113 -8.73 -19.06 -29.39
N THR A 114 -7.57 -18.43 -29.59
CA THR A 114 -6.45 -18.42 -28.63
C THR A 114 -6.53 -17.28 -27.60
N PHE A 115 -7.52 -16.39 -27.71
CA PHE A 115 -7.68 -15.27 -26.78
C PHE A 115 -8.17 -15.72 -25.39
N ASN A 116 -7.28 -15.71 -24.41
CA ASN A 116 -7.64 -16.02 -23.03
C ASN A 116 -8.29 -14.81 -22.33
N ARG A 117 -9.63 -14.74 -22.41
CA ARG A 117 -10.45 -13.67 -21.79
C ARG A 117 -10.17 -13.50 -20.30
N LEU A 118 -9.93 -14.59 -19.57
CA LEU A 118 -9.67 -14.56 -18.13
C LEU A 118 -8.32 -13.89 -17.81
N ARG A 119 -7.27 -14.23 -18.58
CA ARG A 119 -5.94 -13.63 -18.45
C ARG A 119 -5.99 -12.12 -18.73
N ALA A 120 -6.63 -11.72 -19.83
CA ALA A 120 -6.77 -10.30 -20.18
C ALA A 120 -7.56 -9.52 -19.13
N ARG A 121 -8.61 -10.11 -18.54
CA ARG A 121 -9.38 -9.50 -17.43
C ARG A 121 -8.51 -9.28 -16.19
N ASN A 122 -7.74 -10.29 -15.78
CA ASN A 122 -6.87 -10.21 -14.62
C ASN A 122 -5.77 -9.15 -14.80
N LEU A 123 -5.16 -9.07 -16.00
CA LEU A 123 -4.18 -8.03 -16.32
C LEU A 123 -4.79 -6.62 -16.28
N LYS A 124 -6.00 -6.45 -16.82
CA LYS A 124 -6.71 -5.16 -16.74
C LYS A 124 -7.02 -4.75 -15.30
N ILE A 125 -7.40 -5.69 -14.44
CA ILE A 125 -7.64 -5.40 -13.01
C ILE A 125 -6.33 -5.03 -12.31
N ALA A 126 -5.24 -5.77 -12.56
CA ALA A 126 -3.92 -5.46 -12.01
C ALA A 126 -3.47 -4.04 -12.39
N LEU A 127 -3.48 -3.72 -13.68
CA LEU A 127 -3.07 -2.40 -14.18
C LEU A 127 -4.04 -1.28 -13.77
N GLY A 128 -5.35 -1.56 -13.81
CA GLY A 128 -6.38 -0.62 -13.36
C GLY A 128 -6.25 -0.27 -11.89
N SER A 129 -5.95 -1.25 -11.03
CA SER A 129 -5.73 -1.02 -9.59
C SER A 129 -4.46 -0.23 -9.31
N LEU A 130 -3.39 -0.42 -10.08
CA LEU A 130 -2.16 0.37 -9.99
C LEU A 130 -2.43 1.84 -10.37
N LEU A 131 -3.15 2.04 -11.46
CA LEU A 131 -3.49 3.37 -11.94
C LEU A 131 -4.41 4.08 -10.95
N LEU A 132 -5.51 3.45 -10.54
CA LEU A 132 -6.48 4.07 -9.65
C LEU A 132 -5.94 4.27 -8.23
N GLY A 133 -5.26 3.27 -7.66
CA GLY A 133 -4.78 3.36 -6.28
C GLY A 133 -3.51 4.16 -6.11
N PRO A 134 -2.32 3.56 -6.31
CA PRO A 134 -1.05 4.25 -6.12
C PRO A 134 -0.90 5.55 -6.94
N VAL A 135 -1.27 5.55 -8.22
CA VAL A 135 -1.02 6.71 -9.10
C VAL A 135 -2.04 7.82 -8.86
N LEU A 136 -3.33 7.57 -9.09
CA LEU A 136 -4.36 8.61 -9.05
C LEU A 136 -4.77 8.97 -7.61
N VAL A 137 -5.30 8.02 -6.85
CA VAL A 137 -5.83 8.29 -5.50
C VAL A 137 -4.73 8.71 -4.53
N VAL A 138 -3.63 7.95 -4.46
CA VAL A 138 -2.61 8.20 -3.43
C VAL A 138 -1.66 9.31 -3.86
N ASN A 139 -1.08 9.23 -5.06
CA ASN A 139 0.00 10.14 -5.45
C ASN A 139 -0.49 11.47 -6.04
N LEU A 140 -1.60 11.50 -6.80
CA LEU A 140 -2.12 12.74 -7.36
C LEU A 140 -3.14 13.42 -6.46
N TRP A 141 -4.06 12.67 -5.84
CA TRP A 141 -5.12 13.27 -5.04
C TRP A 141 -4.68 13.48 -3.59
N LEU A 142 -4.50 12.40 -2.81
CA LEU A 142 -4.23 12.51 -1.38
C LEU A 142 -2.96 13.33 -1.05
N LYS A 143 -1.86 13.12 -1.79
CA LYS A 143 -0.63 13.90 -1.58
C LYS A 143 -0.75 15.38 -1.94
N ALA A 144 -1.62 15.75 -2.87
CA ALA A 144 -1.79 17.15 -3.24
C ALA A 144 -2.54 17.95 -2.17
N PHE A 145 -3.40 17.30 -1.39
CA PHE A 145 -4.21 17.93 -0.36
C PHE A 145 -3.71 17.69 1.07
N SER A 146 -2.76 16.76 1.25
CA SER A 146 -2.19 16.43 2.55
C SER A 146 -1.31 17.54 3.09
N GLY A 147 -1.67 18.11 4.25
CA GLY A 147 -0.85 19.07 4.99
C GLY A 147 0.05 18.43 6.07
N ARG A 148 0.06 17.10 6.18
CA ARG A 148 0.71 16.38 7.29
C ARG A 148 2.24 16.32 7.12
N PRO A 149 3.04 16.87 8.05
CA PRO A 149 4.50 16.76 7.99
C PRO A 149 4.98 15.33 8.26
N ARG A 150 6.17 15.00 7.75
CA ARG A 150 6.83 13.70 7.99
C ARG A 150 7.50 13.68 9.38
N PRO A 151 7.79 12.49 9.96
CA PRO A 151 8.50 12.39 11.23
C PRO A 151 9.76 13.25 11.29
N ARG A 152 10.67 13.12 10.32
CA ARG A 152 11.91 13.92 10.27
C ARG A 152 11.72 15.45 10.12
N GLN A 153 10.51 15.90 9.84
CA GLN A 153 10.18 17.32 9.69
C GLN A 153 9.46 17.88 10.91
N THR A 154 9.03 17.03 11.84
CA THR A 154 8.37 17.48 13.06
C THR A 154 9.36 17.89 14.14
N ASP A 155 9.00 18.91 14.89
CA ASP A 155 9.70 19.38 16.11
C ASP A 155 10.06 18.24 17.07
N LEU A 156 9.21 17.21 17.18
CA LEU A 156 9.43 16.02 18.00
C LEU A 156 10.64 15.16 17.58
N PHE A 157 11.12 15.27 16.34
CA PHE A 157 12.20 14.45 15.78
C PHE A 157 13.25 15.27 15.03
N GLY A 158 13.54 16.48 15.53
CA GLY A 158 14.59 17.35 15.00
C GLY A 158 14.21 18.20 13.78
N GLY A 159 12.93 18.25 13.45
CA GLY A 159 12.38 19.21 12.48
C GLY A 159 11.85 20.48 13.13
N THR A 160 10.99 21.21 12.41
CA THR A 160 10.48 22.52 12.83
C THR A 160 8.96 22.67 12.69
N LEU A 161 8.28 21.65 12.17
CA LEU A 161 6.84 21.67 11.95
C LEU A 161 6.11 20.99 13.09
N ASP A 162 4.91 21.48 13.41
CA ASP A 162 4.07 20.87 14.43
C ASP A 162 3.59 19.48 13.97
N PHE A 163 3.58 18.50 14.88
CA PHE A 163 2.98 17.20 14.60
C PHE A 163 1.48 17.32 14.26
N VAL A 164 1.03 16.53 13.30
CA VAL A 164 -0.37 16.47 12.87
C VAL A 164 -0.85 15.03 12.85
N HIS A 165 -2.03 14.80 13.44
CA HIS A 165 -2.70 13.51 13.51
C HIS A 165 -3.07 12.95 12.12
N ALA A 166 -3.21 11.63 12.03
CA ALA A 166 -3.62 10.96 10.80
C ALA A 166 -5.02 11.45 10.34
N GLY A 167 -5.18 11.67 9.04
CA GLY A 167 -6.44 12.15 8.45
C GLY A 167 -6.73 13.64 8.61
N SER A 168 -5.88 14.39 9.34
CA SER A 168 -6.04 15.84 9.46
C SER A 168 -5.41 16.58 8.27
N PHE A 169 -6.18 17.50 7.70
CA PHE A 169 -5.74 18.42 6.64
C PHE A 169 -5.25 19.78 7.18
N ALA A 170 -5.28 19.99 8.49
CA ALA A 170 -4.93 21.25 9.14
C ALA A 170 -3.41 21.52 9.23
N GLY A 171 -2.59 20.72 8.56
CA GLY A 171 -1.14 20.79 8.68
C GLY A 171 -0.50 21.85 7.77
N LYS A 172 0.65 22.37 8.21
CA LYS A 172 1.39 23.46 7.55
C LYS A 172 2.34 22.98 6.43
N CYS A 173 2.33 21.70 6.08
CA CYS A 173 3.17 21.17 5.01
C CYS A 173 2.64 21.62 3.64
N VAL A 174 3.49 22.29 2.85
CA VAL A 174 3.11 22.88 1.55
C VAL A 174 3.46 21.97 0.36
N SER A 175 4.39 21.02 0.51
CA SER A 175 4.74 20.05 -0.54
C SER A 175 5.38 18.78 0.02
N ASN A 176 5.28 17.66 -0.73
CA ASN A 176 5.88 16.36 -0.36
C ASN A 176 5.46 15.82 1.01
N CYS A 177 4.19 16.03 1.37
CA CYS A 177 3.63 15.69 2.67
C CYS A 177 3.41 14.17 2.84
N SER A 178 3.11 13.77 4.08
CA SER A 178 3.23 12.38 4.56
C SER A 178 2.02 11.49 4.23
N PHE A 179 0.81 12.07 4.18
CA PHE A 179 -0.44 11.29 4.08
C PHE A 179 -0.90 11.14 2.62
N ILE A 180 -1.07 9.95 2.04
CA ILE A 180 -0.64 8.61 2.48
C ILE A 180 0.59 8.18 1.65
N SER A 181 1.41 7.26 2.16
CA SER A 181 2.62 6.81 1.46
C SER A 181 2.32 6.13 0.11
N GLY A 182 2.74 6.78 -0.97
CA GLY A 182 2.66 6.22 -2.33
C GLY A 182 3.52 4.98 -2.53
N GLU A 183 4.68 4.90 -1.87
CA GLU A 183 5.54 3.70 -1.90
C GLU A 183 4.87 2.53 -1.16
N ALA A 184 4.18 2.81 -0.04
CA ALA A 184 3.41 1.80 0.66
C ALA A 184 2.21 1.31 -0.17
N ALA A 185 1.52 2.22 -0.86
CA ALA A 185 0.44 1.84 -1.78
C ALA A 185 0.95 0.98 -2.94
N ALA A 186 2.06 1.34 -3.58
CA ALA A 186 2.66 0.52 -4.62
C ALA A 186 3.06 -0.88 -4.10
N ALA A 187 3.55 -0.96 -2.86
CA ALA A 187 3.86 -2.22 -2.22
C ALA A 187 2.60 -3.06 -1.92
N GLY A 188 1.50 -2.44 -1.48
CA GLY A 188 0.21 -3.12 -1.32
C GLY A 188 -0.35 -3.63 -2.64
N TRP A 189 -0.11 -2.91 -3.73
CA TRP A 189 -0.45 -3.40 -5.07
C TRP A 189 0.36 -4.65 -5.45
N LEU A 190 1.67 -4.68 -5.16
CA LEU A 190 2.49 -5.89 -5.37
C LEU A 190 1.93 -7.10 -4.61
N PHE A 191 1.48 -6.91 -3.37
CA PHE A 191 0.83 -7.97 -2.59
C PHE A 191 -0.39 -8.54 -3.31
N CYS A 192 -1.22 -7.66 -3.90
CA CYS A 192 -2.42 -8.07 -4.62
C CYS A 192 -2.13 -8.99 -5.82
N LEU A 193 -0.94 -8.88 -6.42
CA LEU A 193 -0.56 -9.73 -7.55
C LEU A 193 -0.45 -11.20 -7.17
N ILE A 194 -0.22 -11.54 -5.89
CA ILE A 194 -0.21 -12.93 -5.39
C ILE A 194 -1.53 -13.63 -5.76
N PHE A 195 -2.65 -12.92 -5.69
CA PHE A 195 -3.97 -13.46 -6.01
C PHE A 195 -4.20 -13.73 -7.50
N LEU A 196 -3.34 -13.18 -8.37
CA LEU A 196 -3.41 -13.37 -9.82
C LEU A 196 -2.47 -14.47 -10.33
N ILE A 197 -1.49 -14.88 -9.52
CA ILE A 197 -0.52 -15.92 -9.88
C ILE A 197 -1.20 -17.30 -9.79
N PRO A 198 -1.16 -18.13 -10.85
CA PRO A 198 -1.68 -19.49 -10.81
C PRO A 198 -0.79 -20.45 -9.99
N GLN A 199 -1.37 -21.54 -9.50
CA GLN A 199 -0.59 -22.63 -8.91
C GLN A 199 0.19 -23.41 -9.99
N PRO A 200 1.35 -24.02 -9.67
CA PRO A 200 2.02 -24.07 -8.36
C PRO A 200 2.90 -22.84 -8.03
N LEU A 201 3.14 -21.96 -9.00
CA LEU A 201 4.05 -20.82 -8.86
C LEU A 201 3.68 -19.90 -7.70
N ARG A 202 2.38 -19.73 -7.44
CA ARG A 202 1.87 -18.92 -6.31
C ARG A 202 2.43 -19.37 -4.97
N SER A 203 2.52 -20.67 -4.71
CA SER A 203 3.02 -21.17 -3.42
C SER A 203 4.49 -20.81 -3.19
N ALA A 204 5.32 -20.83 -4.24
CA ALA A 204 6.72 -20.43 -4.15
C ALA A 204 6.90 -18.90 -4.08
N ALA A 205 6.06 -18.15 -4.80
CA ALA A 205 6.19 -16.70 -4.94
C ALA A 205 5.47 -15.89 -3.84
N ALA A 206 4.47 -16.45 -3.16
CA ALA A 206 3.64 -15.70 -2.20
C ALA A 206 4.46 -15.13 -1.03
N LEU A 207 5.30 -15.96 -0.40
CA LEU A 207 6.12 -15.53 0.73
C LEU A 207 7.11 -14.40 0.37
N PRO A 208 7.95 -14.53 -0.69
CA PRO A 208 8.87 -13.44 -1.04
C PRO A 208 8.15 -12.17 -1.47
N ILE A 209 7.04 -12.26 -2.21
CA ILE A 209 6.25 -11.06 -2.58
C ILE A 209 5.66 -10.39 -1.34
N ALA A 210 5.10 -11.16 -0.41
CA ALA A 210 4.56 -10.62 0.84
C ALA A 210 5.65 -9.95 1.70
N ALA A 211 6.82 -10.59 1.82
CA ALA A 211 7.95 -10.04 2.56
C ALA A 211 8.42 -8.71 1.97
N VAL A 212 8.64 -8.64 0.64
CA VAL A 212 9.03 -7.39 -0.03
C VAL A 212 7.96 -6.32 0.10
N SER A 213 6.69 -6.71 -0.06
CA SER A 213 5.55 -5.81 0.07
C SER A 213 5.41 -5.16 1.45
N LEU A 214 5.78 -5.87 2.52
CA LEU A 214 5.78 -5.33 3.88
C LEU A 214 7.08 -4.59 4.23
N LEU A 215 8.20 -5.02 3.66
CA LEU A 215 9.50 -4.39 3.89
C LEU A 215 9.57 -2.97 3.32
N ILE A 216 8.99 -2.73 2.15
CA ILE A 216 8.93 -1.39 1.54
C ILE A 216 8.34 -0.33 2.51
N PRO A 217 7.10 -0.47 3.01
CA PRO A 217 6.53 0.49 3.95
C PRO A 217 7.31 0.55 5.27
N ALA A 218 7.84 -0.59 5.76
CA ALA A 218 8.66 -0.61 6.98
C ALA A 218 9.92 0.26 6.86
N LEU A 219 10.62 0.20 5.72
CA LEU A 219 11.78 1.07 5.45
C LEU A 219 11.39 2.55 5.45
N ARG A 220 10.19 2.91 4.97
CA ARG A 220 9.71 4.30 4.98
C ARG A 220 9.48 4.84 6.39
N VAL A 221 8.99 3.99 7.29
CA VAL A 221 8.83 4.31 8.71
C VAL A 221 10.21 4.43 9.36
N ALA A 222 11.09 3.44 9.14
CA ALA A 222 12.44 3.43 9.70
C ALA A 222 13.29 4.63 9.26
N PHE A 223 13.05 5.16 8.07
CA PHE A 223 13.77 6.33 7.55
C PHE A 223 13.17 7.67 8.01
N GLY A 224 12.13 7.64 8.85
CA GLY A 224 11.42 8.84 9.29
C GLY A 224 10.72 9.59 8.15
N ARG A 225 10.42 8.89 7.05
CA ARG A 225 9.79 9.48 5.85
C ARG A 225 8.27 9.45 5.93
N HIS A 226 7.70 8.54 6.70
CA HIS A 226 6.27 8.38 6.91
C HIS A 226 6.00 7.88 8.32
N TYR A 227 4.87 8.28 8.91
CA TYR A 227 4.39 7.66 10.15
C TYR A 227 3.85 6.24 9.87
N LEU A 228 3.68 5.43 10.91
CA LEU A 228 3.17 4.07 10.77
C LEU A 228 1.79 4.06 10.11
N SER A 229 0.90 4.97 10.52
CA SER A 229 -0.43 5.13 9.93
C SER A 229 -0.38 5.43 8.44
N ASP A 230 0.53 6.31 7.98
CA ASP A 230 0.69 6.62 6.55
C ASP A 230 1.16 5.39 5.76
N ALA A 231 1.95 4.52 6.39
CA ALA A 231 2.44 3.29 5.78
C ALA A 231 1.34 2.21 5.71
N VAL A 232 0.64 1.97 6.82
CA VAL A 232 -0.44 0.96 6.92
C VAL A 232 -1.63 1.32 6.05
N LEU A 233 -2.14 2.56 6.15
CA LEU A 233 -3.28 3.01 5.36
C LEU A 233 -2.94 3.06 3.87
N GLY A 234 -1.68 3.32 3.53
CA GLY A 234 -1.19 3.32 2.15
C GLY A 234 -1.19 1.94 1.55
N TRP A 235 -0.57 1.00 2.25
CA TRP A 235 -0.55 -0.40 1.86
C TRP A 235 -1.97 -0.95 1.70
N LEU A 236 -2.85 -0.70 2.67
CA LEU A 236 -4.23 -1.20 2.68
C LEU A 236 -5.09 -0.57 1.58
N SER A 237 -4.85 0.70 1.21
CA SER A 237 -5.63 1.38 0.16
C SER A 237 -5.59 0.64 -1.19
N SER A 238 -4.45 0.05 -1.54
CA SER A 238 -4.32 -0.73 -2.77
C SER A 238 -5.12 -2.03 -2.71
N LEU A 239 -5.20 -2.68 -1.55
CA LEU A 239 -6.03 -3.88 -1.37
C LEU A 239 -7.51 -3.54 -1.51
N VAL A 240 -7.96 -2.43 -0.92
CA VAL A 240 -9.34 -1.93 -1.05
C VAL A 240 -9.71 -1.70 -2.52
N ILE A 241 -8.87 -0.98 -3.26
CA ILE A 241 -9.13 -0.65 -4.67
C ILE A 241 -9.06 -1.90 -5.55
N PHE A 242 -8.13 -2.80 -5.30
CA PHE A 242 -8.03 -4.07 -6.00
C PHE A 242 -9.28 -4.95 -5.79
N ALA A 243 -9.75 -5.06 -4.54
CA ALA A 243 -10.97 -5.78 -4.20
C ALA A 243 -12.21 -5.14 -4.85
N ALA A 244 -12.30 -3.81 -4.86
CA ALA A 244 -13.38 -3.07 -5.54
C ALA A 244 -13.44 -3.40 -7.04
N LEU A 245 -12.29 -3.35 -7.74
CA LEU A 245 -12.23 -3.67 -9.17
C LEU A 245 -12.54 -5.14 -9.44
N LEU A 246 -12.14 -6.06 -8.56
CA LEU A 246 -12.54 -7.46 -8.65
C LEU A 246 -14.05 -7.64 -8.49
N ALA A 247 -14.66 -6.99 -7.50
CA ALA A 247 -16.10 -7.04 -7.27
C ALA A 247 -16.90 -6.47 -8.46
N LEU A 248 -16.49 -5.32 -9.00
CA LEU A 248 -17.10 -4.72 -10.19
C LEU A 248 -16.97 -5.60 -11.44
N SER A 249 -15.82 -6.26 -11.59
CA SER A 249 -15.59 -7.21 -12.69
C SER A 249 -16.48 -8.44 -12.59
N GLN A 250 -16.72 -8.95 -11.39
CA GLN A 250 -17.60 -10.12 -11.17
C GLN A 250 -19.08 -9.80 -11.40
N THR A 251 -19.57 -8.67 -10.90
CA THR A 251 -20.97 -8.23 -11.10
C THR A 251 -21.29 -8.00 -12.58
N THR A 252 -20.38 -7.36 -13.32
CA THR A 252 -20.55 -7.13 -14.77
C THR A 252 -20.58 -8.45 -15.55
N HIS A 253 -19.83 -9.47 -15.12
CA HIS A 253 -19.81 -10.77 -15.78
C HIS A 253 -21.07 -11.60 -15.49
N GLY A 254 -21.54 -11.61 -14.23
CA GLY A 254 -22.77 -12.31 -13.85
C GLY A 254 -24.00 -11.75 -14.57
N ARG A 255 -24.08 -10.42 -14.73
CA ARG A 255 -25.17 -9.78 -15.47
C ARG A 255 -25.20 -10.17 -16.95
N ARG A 256 -24.05 -10.24 -17.62
CA ARG A 256 -23.96 -10.69 -19.03
C ARG A 256 -24.37 -12.15 -19.25
N ILE A 257 -24.24 -13.01 -18.25
CA ILE A 257 -24.68 -14.42 -18.34
C ILE A 257 -26.19 -14.53 -18.13
N SER A 258 -26.79 -13.65 -17.31
CA SER A 258 -28.24 -13.64 -17.06
C SER A 258 -29.04 -12.98 -18.19
N GLU A 259 -28.43 -12.13 -19.02
CA GLU A 259 -29.07 -11.42 -20.14
C GLU A 259 -28.95 -12.17 -21.49
N ASN A 260 -28.22 -13.30 -21.53
CA ASN A 260 -28.05 -14.17 -22.71
C ASN A 260 -28.71 -15.54 -22.49
#